data_AF-A0A0F9UYG4-F1
#
_entry.id   AF-A0A0F9UYG4-F1
#
_cell.length_a   1.000
_cell.length_b   1.000
_cell.length_c   1.000
_cell.angle_alpha   90.00
_cell.angle_beta   90.00
_cell.angle_gamma   90.00
#
_symmetry.space_group_name_H-M   'P 1'
#
loop_
_entity.id
_entity.type
_entity.pdbx_description
1 polymer ?
#
loop_
_entity_poly.entity_id
_entity_poly.type
_entity_poly.pdbx_seq_one_letter_code
_entity_poly.pdbx_strand_id
1 'polypeptide(L)'
;MKIFEELTPYEKSVLLIWGKELDFCMTAHYPIQRIKKKIKFTLPKLKNKDLTRINKTLMASGFILKHPTGRNTTYNLSREGLRCCEILKNDNEYEDLI
;
A
#
# COMPACT_ATOMS: atom_id res chain seq x y z
N MET A 1 13.58 -3.10 8.62
CA MET A 1 12.90 -2.03 7.87
C MET A 1 13.35 -2.19 6.43
N LYS A 2 12.44 -2.37 5.46
CA LYS A 2 12.83 -2.50 4.06
C LYS A 2 12.88 -1.12 3.39
N ILE A 3 13.81 -0.92 2.46
CA ILE A 3 13.77 0.22 1.52
C ILE A 3 13.01 -0.16 0.24
N PHE A 4 12.74 0.82 -0.62
CA PHE A 4 11.91 0.64 -1.82
C PHE A 4 12.46 -0.42 -2.78
N GLU A 5 13.77 -0.45 -2.95
CA GLU A 5 14.51 -1.36 -3.83
C GLU A 5 14.41 -2.82 -3.37
N GLU A 6 14.20 -3.05 -2.07
CA GLU A 6 14.06 -4.38 -1.46
C GLU A 6 12.62 -4.91 -1.48
N LEU A 7 11.66 -4.11 -1.96
CA LEU A 7 10.27 -4.53 -2.12
C LEU A 7 10.15 -5.49 -3.30
N THR A 8 9.52 -6.63 -3.03
CA THR A 8 9.16 -7.59 -4.08
C THR A 8 8.10 -7.00 -5.02
N PRO A 9 7.92 -7.53 -6.24
CA PRO A 9 6.88 -7.06 -7.15
C PRO A 9 5.47 -7.05 -6.56
N TYR A 10 5.14 -8.05 -5.72
CA TYR A 10 3.87 -8.08 -4.98
C TYR A 10 3.77 -6.99 -3.90
N GLU A 11 4.86 -6.72 -3.17
CA GLU A 11 4.88 -5.63 -2.19
C GLU A 11 4.72 -4.27 -2.87
N LYS A 12 5.37 -4.06 -4.01
CA LYS A 12 5.22 -2.86 -4.86
C LYS A 12 3.80 -2.72 -5.41
N SER A 13 3.22 -3.80 -5.93
CA SER A 13 1.83 -3.80 -6.41
C SER A 13 0.85 -3.42 -5.30
N VAL A 14 1.03 -3.97 -4.10
CA VAL A 14 0.21 -3.61 -2.94
C VAL A 14 0.41 -2.15 -2.52
N LEU A 15 1.64 -1.65 -2.55
CA LEU A 15 1.94 -0.24 -2.27
C LEU A 15 1.29 0.70 -3.31
N LEU A 16 1.29 0.34 -4.59
CA LEU A 16 0.60 1.10 -5.64
C LEU A 16 -0.92 1.12 -5.43
N ILE A 17 -1.53 0.00 -5.00
CA ILE A 17 -2.96 -0.04 -4.65
C ILE A 17 -3.25 0.85 -3.44
N TRP A 18 -2.38 0.87 -2.42
CA TRP A 18 -2.46 1.83 -1.33
C TRP A 18 -2.42 3.28 -1.85
N GLY A 19 -1.51 3.58 -2.77
CA GLY A 19 -1.41 4.87 -3.44
C GLY A 19 -2.71 5.28 -4.14
N LYS A 20 -3.26 4.40 -4.98
CA LYS A 20 -4.52 4.64 -5.71
C LYS A 20 -5.70 4.89 -4.76
N GLU A 21 -5.86 4.11 -3.69
CA GLU A 21 -6.97 4.26 -2.74
C GLU A 21 -6.83 5.48 -1.82
N LEU A 22 -5.60 5.97 -1.63
CA LEU A 22 -5.29 7.19 -0.89
C LEU A 22 -5.11 8.41 -1.80
N ASP A 23 -5.53 8.30 -3.07
CA ASP A 23 -5.42 9.37 -4.08
C ASP A 23 -4.01 9.99 -4.17
N PHE A 24 -2.98 9.16 -3.99
CA PHE A 24 -1.58 9.56 -3.97
C PHE A 24 -1.34 10.80 -3.08
N CYS A 25 -1.95 10.85 -1.89
CA CYS A 25 -1.77 11.97 -0.97
C CYS A 25 -1.53 11.49 0.48
N MET A 26 -0.89 12.34 1.28
CA MET A 26 -0.56 12.03 2.68
C MET A 26 -1.69 12.35 3.67
N THR A 27 -2.71 13.09 3.23
CA THR A 27 -3.84 13.55 4.06
C THR A 27 -5.08 12.68 3.92
N ALA A 28 -5.14 11.83 2.91
CA ALA A 28 -6.19 10.84 2.77
C ALA A 28 -6.00 9.75 3.84
N HIS A 29 -7.13 9.28 4.38
CA HIS A 29 -7.15 8.27 5.43
C HIS A 29 -8.12 7.16 5.05
N TYR A 30 -7.64 5.91 5.05
CA TYR A 30 -8.47 4.75 4.72
C TYR A 30 -8.40 3.64 5.78
N PRO A 31 -9.53 2.97 6.09
CA PRO A 31 -9.52 1.75 6.89
C PRO A 31 -8.82 0.60 6.15
N ILE A 32 -8.01 -0.19 6.87
CA ILE A 32 -7.28 -1.33 6.29
C ILE A 32 -8.20 -2.39 5.69
N GLN A 33 -9.44 -2.53 6.18
CA GLN A 33 -10.41 -3.49 5.65
C GLN A 33 -10.80 -3.16 4.21
N ARG A 34 -10.96 -1.87 3.88
CA ARG A 34 -11.29 -1.43 2.52
C ARG A 34 -10.13 -1.69 1.56
N ILE A 35 -8.92 -1.34 1.99
CA ILE A 35 -7.70 -1.61 1.23
C ILE A 35 -7.50 -3.11 0.97
N LYS A 36 -7.66 -3.96 2.00
CA LYS A 36 -7.60 -5.41 1.84
C LYS A 36 -8.64 -5.94 0.84
N LYS A 37 -9.85 -5.37 0.83
CA LYS A 37 -10.89 -5.74 -0.15
C LYS A 37 -10.45 -5.36 -1.56
N LYS A 38 -9.92 -4.15 -1.76
CA LYS A 38 -9.40 -3.71 -3.06
C LYS A 38 -8.24 -4.59 -3.53
N ILE A 39 -7.27 -4.87 -2.67
CA ILE A 39 -6.13 -5.72 -3.01
C ILE A 39 -6.57 -7.12 -3.41
N LYS A 40 -7.53 -7.73 -2.70
CA LYS A 40 -8.05 -9.05 -3.07
C LYS A 40 -8.80 -9.04 -4.41
N PHE A 41 -9.48 -7.94 -4.72
CA PHE A 41 -10.16 -7.77 -6.00
C PHE A 41 -9.17 -7.63 -7.15
N THR A 42 -8.14 -6.80 -6.98
CA THR A 42 -7.09 -6.54 -7.99
C THR A 42 -6.12 -7.70 -8.14
N LEU A 43 -5.72 -8.34 -7.03
CA LEU A 43 -4.73 -9.42 -6.99
C LEU A 43 -5.39 -10.71 -6.45
N PRO A 44 -6.31 -11.35 -7.20
CA PRO A 44 -7.08 -12.50 -6.69
C PRO A 44 -6.20 -13.72 -6.37
N LYS A 45 -5.01 -13.81 -6.98
CA LYS A 45 -4.03 -14.87 -6.72
C LYS A 45 -3.26 -14.67 -5.40
N LEU A 46 -3.32 -13.48 -4.80
CA LEU A 46 -2.59 -13.17 -3.56
C LEU A 46 -3.30 -13.79 -2.35
N LYS A 47 -2.62 -14.75 -1.69
CA LYS A 47 -3.18 -15.42 -0.50
C LYS A 47 -3.32 -14.44 0.66
N ASN A 48 -4.33 -14.66 1.50
CA ASN A 48 -4.62 -13.79 2.65
C ASN A 48 -3.46 -13.70 3.67
N LYS A 49 -2.69 -14.78 3.83
CA LYS A 49 -1.48 -14.81 4.67
C LYS A 49 -0.42 -13.86 4.14
N ASP A 50 -0.17 -13.90 2.83
CA ASP A 50 0.81 -13.04 2.16
C ASP A 50 0.37 -11.58 2.20
N LEU A 51 -0.91 -11.29 1.93
CA LEU A 51 -1.48 -9.94 2.06
C LEU A 51 -1.28 -9.36 3.47
N THR A 52 -1.51 -10.18 4.50
CA THR A 52 -1.32 -9.74 5.89
C THR A 52 0.15 -9.46 6.19
N ARG A 53 1.06 -10.31 5.70
CA ARG A 53 2.51 -10.11 5.81
C ARG A 53 2.96 -8.84 5.09
N ILE A 54 2.55 -8.63 3.84
CA ILE A 54 2.93 -7.47 3.02
C ILE A 54 2.48 -6.17 3.69
N ASN A 55 1.23 -6.08 4.15
CA ASN A 55 0.77 -4.87 4.86
C ASN A 55 1.60 -4.60 6.12
N LYS A 56 1.94 -5.63 6.89
CA LYS A 56 2.85 -5.49 8.04
C LYS A 56 4.23 -4.99 7.62
N THR A 57 4.79 -5.53 6.53
CA THR A 57 6.07 -5.06 5.98
C THR A 57 6.00 -3.59 5.60
N LEU A 58 4.96 -3.15 4.87
CA LEU A 58 4.83 -1.77 4.41
C LEU A 58 4.68 -0.78 5.57
N MET A 59 3.93 -1.15 6.62
CA MET A 59 3.80 -0.34 7.84
C MET A 59 5.10 -0.30 8.65
N ALA A 60 5.72 -1.46 8.90
CA ALA A 60 6.98 -1.55 9.62
C ALA A 60 8.14 -0.90 8.86
N SER A 61 8.01 -0.75 7.54
CA SER A 61 8.98 -0.08 6.69
C SER A 61 8.75 1.42 6.58
N GLY A 62 7.67 1.94 7.16
CA GLY A 62 7.37 3.37 7.20
C GLY A 62 6.74 3.92 5.93
N PHE A 63 6.32 3.10 4.97
CA PHE A 63 5.59 3.57 3.78
C PHE A 63 4.14 3.94 4.10
N ILE A 64 3.52 3.19 5.02
CA ILE A 64 2.13 3.38 5.45
C ILE A 64 2.13 3.71 6.95
N LEU A 65 1.50 4.82 7.32
CA LEU A 65 1.40 5.27 8.69
C LEU A 65 0.03 4.94 9.26
N LYS A 66 0.01 4.56 10.54
CA LYS A 66 -1.22 4.35 11.30
C LYS A 66 -1.66 5.68 11.88
N HIS A 67 -2.89 6.10 11.57
CA HIS A 67 -3.52 7.28 12.13
C HIS A 67 -4.65 6.86 13.08
N PRO A 68 -4.51 7.08 14.41
CA PRO A 68 -5.56 6.75 15.36
C PRO A 68 -6.68 7.79 15.28
N THR A 69 -7.79 7.47 14.61
CA THR A 69 -9.05 8.22 14.80
C THR A 69 -9.93 7.44 15.76
N GLY A 70 -10.55 8.14 16.73
CA GLY A 70 -10.97 7.58 18.02
C GLY A 70 -11.71 6.24 18.03
N ARG A 71 -12.55 5.94 17.02
CA ARG A 71 -13.29 4.66 16.94
C ARG A 71 -12.77 3.68 15.88
N ASN A 72 -12.09 4.15 14.85
CA ASN A 72 -11.64 3.32 13.73
C ASN A 72 -10.21 3.68 13.36
N THR A 73 -9.28 2.72 13.43
CA THR A 73 -7.92 2.98 12.94
C THR A 73 -7.95 3.18 11.42
N THR A 74 -7.44 4.32 10.97
CA THR A 74 -7.21 4.63 9.56
C THR A 74 -5.72 4.69 9.27
N TYR A 75 -5.37 4.68 7.99
CA TYR A 75 -3.99 4.67 7.53
C TYR A 75 -3.82 5.67 6.40
N ASN A 76 -2.65 6.27 6.31
CA ASN A 76 -2.25 7.21 5.27
C ASN A 76 -0.85 6.87 4.74
N LEU A 77 -0.48 7.48 3.61
CA LEU A 77 0.89 7.41 3.10
C LEU A 77 1.80 8.24 3.99
N SER A 78 3.02 7.75 4.22
CA SER A 78 4.12 8.62 4.63
C SER A 78 4.62 9.42 3.43
N ARG A 79 5.52 10.38 3.70
CA ARG A 79 6.23 11.10 2.64
C ARG A 79 7.02 10.16 1.72
N GLU A 80 7.66 9.14 2.31
CA GLU A 80 8.41 8.14 1.55
C GLU A 80 7.47 7.20 0.78
N GLY A 81 6.35 6.80 1.40
CA GLY A 81 5.32 6.01 0.75
C GLY A 81 4.74 6.69 -0.48
N LEU A 82 4.46 8.00 -0.38
CA LEU A 82 4.00 8.81 -1.50
C LEU A 82 5.02 8.83 -2.64
N ARG A 83 6.28 9.18 -2.34
CA ARG A 83 7.36 9.19 -3.33
C ARG A 83 7.49 7.85 -4.05
N CYS A 84 7.44 6.74 -3.32
CA CYS A 84 7.48 5.40 -3.90
C CYS A 84 6.26 5.11 -4.80
N CYS A 85 5.07 5.54 -4.40
CA CYS A 85 3.87 5.38 -5.22
C CYS A 85 3.94 6.20 -6.52
N GLU A 86 4.54 7.40 -6.48
CA GLU A 86 4.77 8.22 -7.68
C GLU A 86 5.76 7.56 -8.64
N ILE A 87 6.82 6.93 -8.12
CA ILE A 87 7.73 6.13 -8.96
C ILE A 87 6.96 4.99 -9.64
N LEU A 88 6.20 4.21 -8.86
CA LEU A 88 5.43 3.08 -9.38
C LEU A 88 4.33 3.49 -10.36
N LYS A 89 3.73 4.67 -10.18
CA LYS A 89 2.69 5.21 -11.08
C LYS A 89 3.26 5.55 -12.47
N ASN A 90 4.51 5.99 -12.53
CA ASN A 90 5.17 6.33 -13.80
C ASN A 90 5.94 5.15 -14.41
N ASP A 91 5.92 3.99 -13.76
CA ASP A 91 6.55 2.77 -14.22
C ASP A 91 5.49 1.89 -14.92
N ASN A 92 5.51 1.91 -16.26
CA ASN A 92 4.52 1.23 -17.11
C ASN A 92 4.41 -0.28 -16.82
N GLU A 93 5.45 -0.91 -16.26
CA GLU A 93 5.40 -2.34 -15.91
C GLU A 93 4.38 -2.67 -14.81
N TYR A 94 4.00 -1.71 -13.97
CA TYR A 94 3.07 -1.92 -12.86
C TYR A 94 1.64 -1.47 -13.14
N GLU A 95 1.41 -0.68 -14.20
CA GLU A 95 0.06 -0.41 -14.69
C GLU A 95 -0.57 -1.67 -15.27
N ASP A 96 0.18 -2.48 -16.01
CA ASP A 96 -0.31 -3.73 -16.62
C ASP A 96 -0.52 -4.88 -15.63
N LEU A 97 -0.01 -4.76 -14.40
CA LEU A 97 -0.13 -5.76 -13.33
C LEU A 97 -1.36 -5.56 -12.42
N ILE A 98 -2.11 -4.47 -12.60
CA ILE A 98 -3.27 -4.04 -11.76
C ILE A 98 -4.53 -3.90 -12.59
#